data_AF-A0A484X7W0-F1
#
_entry.id   AF-A0A484X7W0-F1
#
_cell.length_a   1.000
_cell.length_b   1.000
_cell.length_c   1.000
_cell.angle_alpha   90.00
_cell.angle_beta   90.00
_cell.angle_gamma   90.00
#
_symmetry.space_group_name_H-M   'P 1'
#
loop_
_entity.id
_entity.type
_entity.pdbx_description
1 polymer ?
#
loop_
_entity_poly.entity_id
_entity_poly.type
_entity_poly.pdbx_seq_one_letter_code
_entity_poly.pdbx_strand_id
1 'polypeptide(L)'
;MMAQRLYEAGYITYMRTDSTNLSQDAVNMVRGYISDNFGKKYLPESPNQYASKENSQEAHEAIRPSDVNVMAESLKDMEADAQKLYQLIWRQFVACQMTPAKYDSTTLTVGAGDFRLKARGRIFAL
;
A
#
# COMPACT_ATOMS: atom_id res chain seq x y z
N MET A 1 -0.80 0.06 -21.25
CA MET A 1 -2.20 0.44 -21.54
C MET A 1 -3.20 0.05 -20.45
N MET A 2 -2.86 -0.83 -19.49
CA MET A 2 -3.79 -1.27 -18.43
C MET A 2 -4.23 -0.13 -17.49
N ALA A 3 -3.28 0.66 -16.97
CA ALA A 3 -3.60 1.78 -16.06
C ALA A 3 -4.49 2.84 -16.73
N GLN A 4 -4.25 3.12 -18.02
CA GLN A 4 -5.09 4.01 -18.81
C GLN A 4 -6.55 3.52 -18.84
N ARG A 5 -6.77 2.23 -19.13
CA ARG A 5 -8.13 1.64 -19.16
C ARG A 5 -8.81 1.67 -17.80
N LEU A 6 -8.08 1.37 -16.73
CA LEU A 6 -8.61 1.47 -15.36
C LEU A 6 -9.03 2.89 -15.01
N TYR A 7 -8.24 3.89 -15.41
CA TYR A 7 -8.56 5.31 -15.22
C TYR A 7 -9.77 5.75 -16.05
N GLU A 8 -9.81 5.42 -17.34
CA GLU A 8 -10.93 5.76 -18.24
C GLU A 8 -12.24 5.10 -17.82
N ALA A 9 -12.17 3.91 -17.21
CA ALA A 9 -13.33 3.23 -16.64
C ALA A 9 -13.68 3.72 -15.22
N GLY A 10 -12.93 4.67 -14.66
CA GLY A 10 -13.21 5.29 -13.35
C GLY A 10 -12.80 4.46 -12.13
N TYR A 11 -12.03 3.37 -12.30
CA TYR A 11 -11.64 2.49 -11.20
C TYR A 11 -10.48 3.03 -10.35
N ILE A 12 -9.59 3.82 -10.95
CA ILE A 12 -8.44 4.40 -10.26
C ILE A 12 -8.32 5.90 -10.55
N THR A 13 -7.59 6.61 -9.70
CA THR A 13 -7.16 7.99 -9.94
C THR A 13 -6.16 8.09 -11.10
N TYR A 14 -5.88 9.32 -11.55
CA TYR A 14 -5.02 9.57 -12.70
C TYR A 14 -3.62 8.97 -12.50
N MET A 15 -3.21 8.10 -13.42
CA MET A 15 -2.02 7.26 -13.29
C MET A 15 -0.69 7.95 -13.62
N ARG A 16 -0.71 9.21 -14.08
CA ARG A 16 0.50 10.00 -14.36
C ARG A 16 0.68 11.05 -13.27
N THR A 17 1.22 10.60 -12.15
CA THR A 17 1.43 11.39 -10.94
C THR A 17 2.79 11.06 -10.35
N ASP A 18 3.45 12.06 -9.77
CA ASP A 18 4.66 11.93 -8.96
C ASP A 18 4.37 12.16 -7.46
N SER A 19 3.09 12.35 -7.12
CA SER A 19 2.61 12.57 -5.76
C SER A 19 2.24 11.26 -5.09
N THR A 20 2.56 11.18 -3.80
CA THR A 20 2.13 10.14 -2.86
C THR A 20 1.02 10.61 -1.93
N ASN A 21 0.54 11.85 -2.14
CA ASN A 21 -0.50 12.44 -1.32
C ASN A 21 -1.84 11.71 -1.50
N LEU A 22 -2.62 11.62 -0.43
CA LEU A 22 -3.98 11.07 -0.43
C LEU A 22 -4.93 12.14 0.07
N SER A 23 -6.06 12.31 -0.63
CA SER A 23 -7.13 13.19 -0.16
C SER A 23 -7.68 12.72 1.19
N GLN A 24 -8.22 13.65 1.97
CA GLN A 24 -8.80 13.32 3.28
C GLN A 24 -9.95 12.31 3.16
N ASP A 25 -10.75 12.40 2.09
CA ASP A 25 -11.83 11.46 1.81
C ASP A 25 -11.29 10.05 1.55
N ALA A 26 -10.22 9.93 0.76
CA ALA A 26 -9.57 8.65 0.49
C ALA A 26 -8.98 8.03 1.77
N VAL A 27 -8.32 8.83 2.61
CA VAL A 27 -7.79 8.40 3.90
C VAL A 27 -8.91 7.90 4.82
N ASN A 28 -10.02 8.64 4.92
CA ASN A 28 -11.15 8.25 5.75
C ASN A 28 -11.80 6.96 5.24
N MET A 29 -12.01 6.85 3.92
CA MET A 29 -12.59 5.70 3.26
C MET A 29 -11.79 4.42 3.55
N VAL A 30 -10.48 4.44 3.31
CA VAL A 30 -9.65 3.25 3.49
C VAL A 30 -9.49 2.87 4.97
N ARG A 31 -9.43 3.85 5.88
CA ARG A 31 -9.39 3.60 7.33
C ARG A 31 -10.70 3.00 7.83
N GLY A 32 -11.84 3.43 7.31
CA GLY A 32 -13.14 2.81 7.56
C GLY A 32 -13.13 1.34 7.13
N TYR A 33 -12.72 1.07 5.89
CA TYR A 33 -12.57 -0.30 5.39
C TYR A 33 -11.65 -1.16 6.28
N ILE A 34 -10.53 -0.62 6.75
CA ILE A 34 -9.60 -1.35 7.62
C ILE A 34 -10.25 -1.67 8.98
N SER A 35 -10.97 -0.70 9.55
CA SER A 35 -11.71 -0.87 10.81
C SER A 35 -12.69 -2.05 10.71
N ASP A 36 -13.47 -2.08 9.64
CA ASP A 36 -14.56 -3.05 9.46
C ASP A 36 -14.07 -4.46 9.10
N ASN A 37 -12.94 -4.58 8.38
CA ASN A 37 -12.50 -5.86 7.80
C ASN A 37 -11.29 -6.49 8.51
N PHE A 38 -10.43 -5.72 9.18
CA PHE A 38 -9.23 -6.23 9.87
C PHE A 38 -9.27 -5.98 11.39
N GLY A 39 -10.00 -4.96 11.83
CA GLY A 39 -10.14 -4.60 13.24
C GLY A 39 -9.03 -3.68 13.76
N LYS A 40 -9.24 -3.19 15.00
CA LYS A 40 -8.47 -2.07 15.59
C LYS A 40 -6.95 -2.29 15.63
N LYS A 41 -6.47 -3.53 15.77
CA LYS A 41 -5.02 -3.83 15.82
C LYS A 41 -4.30 -3.48 14.53
N TYR A 42 -5.02 -3.45 13.40
CA TYR A 42 -4.46 -3.17 12.08
C TYR A 42 -4.70 -1.72 11.62
N LEU A 43 -5.39 -0.92 12.44
CA LEU A 43 -5.67 0.48 12.16
C LEU A 43 -4.79 1.38 13.05
N PRO A 44 -3.85 2.15 12.47
CA PRO A 44 -3.05 3.13 13.20
C PRO A 44 -3.94 4.19 13.87
N GLU A 45 -3.56 4.64 15.07
CA GLU A 45 -4.32 5.65 15.83
C GLU A 45 -4.49 6.96 15.04
N SER A 46 -3.41 7.44 14.42
CA SER A 46 -3.42 8.56 13.48
C SER A 46 -3.24 8.09 12.04
N PRO A 47 -3.75 8.82 11.03
CA PRO A 47 -3.47 8.51 9.62
C PRO A 47 -1.98 8.53 9.29
N ASN A 48 -1.54 7.60 8.45
CA ASN A 48 -0.17 7.61 7.92
C ASN A 48 -0.06 8.70 6.84
N GLN A 49 0.96 9.54 6.93
CA GLN A 49 1.25 10.58 5.94
C GLN A 49 2.56 10.25 5.23
N TYR A 50 2.60 10.42 3.91
CA TYR A 50 3.78 10.17 3.09
C TYR A 50 4.17 11.46 2.37
N ALA A 51 5.43 11.87 2.53
CA ALA A 51 5.94 13.07 1.88
C ALA A 51 5.98 12.89 0.36
N SER A 52 5.53 13.90 -0.38
CA SER A 52 5.83 14.06 -1.80
C SER A 52 7.16 14.81 -1.96
N LYS A 53 7.77 14.75 -3.15
CA LYS A 53 8.99 15.51 -3.45
C LYS A 53 8.68 17.01 -3.48
N GLU A 54 9.61 17.85 -3.04
CA GLU A 54 9.46 19.34 -2.99
C GLU A 54 9.11 20.01 -4.33
N ASN A 55 9.30 19.32 -5.47
CA ASN A 55 8.94 19.81 -6.80
C ASN A 55 7.78 19.04 -7.46
N SER A 56 7.03 18.22 -6.70
CA SER A 56 5.83 17.58 -7.24
C SER A 56 4.82 18.64 -7.59
N GLN A 57 4.13 18.48 -8.72
CA GLN A 57 2.95 19.31 -9.00
C GLN A 57 1.89 18.98 -7.93
N GLU A 58 1.86 19.75 -6.84
CA GLU A 58 1.13 19.49 -5.59
C GLU A 58 -0.38 19.27 -5.76
N ALA A 59 -0.93 19.51 -6.96
CA ALA A 59 -2.33 19.29 -7.27
C ALA A 59 -2.71 17.83 -7.57
N HIS A 60 -1.75 16.90 -7.69
CA HIS A 60 -2.05 15.51 -8.03
C HIS A 60 -2.11 14.59 -6.81
N GLU A 61 -3.02 13.64 -6.84
CA GLU A 61 -3.17 12.58 -5.85
C GLU A 61 -2.33 11.35 -6.25
N ALA A 62 -2.03 10.48 -5.29
CA ALA A 62 -1.46 9.17 -5.57
C ALA A 62 -2.39 8.29 -6.41
N ILE A 63 -1.82 7.28 -7.07
CA ILE A 63 -2.60 6.25 -7.77
C ILE A 63 -3.26 5.34 -6.73
N ARG A 64 -4.58 5.37 -6.67
CA ARG A 64 -5.40 4.57 -5.74
C ARG A 64 -6.73 4.18 -6.39
N PRO A 65 -7.48 3.23 -5.81
CA PRO A 65 -8.87 3.00 -6.18
C PRO A 65 -9.73 4.24 -5.96
N SER A 66 -10.71 4.45 -6.84
CA SER A 66 -11.76 5.46 -6.64
C SER A 66 -12.66 5.11 -5.46
N ASP A 67 -12.97 3.82 -5.29
CA ASP A 67 -13.72 3.25 -4.18
C ASP A 67 -12.97 2.02 -3.63
N VAL A 68 -12.74 1.97 -2.31
CA VAL A 68 -12.06 0.86 -1.64
C VAL A 68 -12.91 -0.43 -1.60
N ASN A 69 -14.22 -0.31 -1.73
CA ASN A 69 -15.14 -1.45 -1.65
C ASN A 69 -15.24 -2.22 -2.99
N VAL A 70 -14.73 -1.65 -4.08
CA VAL A 70 -14.64 -2.33 -5.37
C VAL A 70 -13.44 -3.28 -5.33
N MET A 71 -13.70 -4.56 -5.57
CA MET A 71 -12.66 -5.61 -5.57
C MET A 71 -12.26 -5.94 -7.00
N ALA A 72 -11.00 -6.35 -7.21
CA ALA A 72 -10.47 -6.67 -8.53
C ALA A 72 -11.32 -7.71 -9.29
N GLU A 73 -11.85 -8.69 -8.54
CA GLU A 73 -12.67 -9.79 -9.02
C GLU A 73 -14.04 -9.33 -9.54
N SER A 74 -14.48 -8.12 -9.16
CA SER A 74 -15.74 -7.52 -9.62
C SER A 74 -15.61 -6.81 -10.98
N LEU A 75 -14.38 -6.59 -11.47
CA LEU A 75 -14.10 -5.86 -12.72
C LEU A 75 -14.23 -6.76 -13.95
N LYS A 76 -15.44 -7.29 -14.21
CA LYS A 76 -15.69 -8.32 -15.25
C LYS A 76 -15.36 -7.86 -16.67
N ASP A 77 -15.47 -6.57 -16.96
CA ASP A 77 -15.17 -5.99 -18.28
C ASP A 77 -13.69 -5.64 -18.48
N MET A 78 -12.85 -5.92 -17.47
CA MET A 78 -11.41 -5.71 -17.52
C MET A 78 -10.69 -7.01 -17.80
N GLU A 79 -9.67 -6.94 -18.65
CA GLU A 79 -8.76 -8.06 -18.92
C GLU A 79 -8.01 -8.49 -17.65
N ALA A 80 -7.61 -9.76 -17.58
CA ALA A 80 -6.98 -10.35 -16.40
C ALA A 80 -5.80 -9.53 -15.86
N ASP A 81 -4.97 -8.96 -16.75
CA ASP A 81 -3.81 -8.17 -16.31
C ASP A 81 -4.21 -6.79 -15.76
N ALA A 82 -5.30 -6.19 -16.25
CA ALA A 82 -5.86 -4.97 -15.67
C ALA A 82 -6.47 -5.25 -14.29
N GLN A 83 -7.13 -6.40 -14.10
CA GLN A 83 -7.61 -6.83 -12.77
C GLN A 83 -6.45 -7.05 -11.79
N LYS A 84 -5.37 -7.71 -12.21
CA LYS A 84 -4.15 -7.88 -11.38
C LYS A 84 -3.51 -6.54 -11.02
N LEU A 85 -3.44 -5.61 -11.98
CA LEU A 85 -2.91 -4.26 -11.72
C LEU A 85 -3.79 -3.50 -10.73
N TYR A 86 -5.11 -3.58 -10.89
CA TYR A 86 -6.04 -3.00 -9.92
C TYR A 86 -5.85 -3.62 -8.52
N GLN A 87 -5.73 -4.95 -8.43
CA GLN A 87 -5.48 -5.64 -7.16
C GLN A 87 -4.18 -5.17 -6.50
N LEU A 88 -3.12 -4.95 -7.28
CA LEU A 88 -1.86 -4.41 -6.78
C LEU A 88 -2.02 -2.99 -6.22
N ILE A 89 -2.68 -2.10 -6.98
CA ILE A 89 -2.96 -0.72 -6.57
C ILE A 89 -3.82 -0.71 -5.29
N TRP A 90 -4.88 -1.52 -5.26
CA TRP A 90 -5.78 -1.66 -4.12
C TRP A 90 -5.04 -2.15 -2.87
N ARG A 91 -4.23 -3.20 -2.98
CA ARG A 91 -3.47 -3.75 -1.83
C ARG A 91 -2.47 -2.74 -1.30
N GLN A 92 -1.78 -2.01 -2.19
CA GLN A 92 -0.83 -0.97 -1.79
C GLN A 92 -1.54 0.19 -1.08
N PHE A 93 -2.69 0.63 -1.60
CA PHE A 93 -3.50 1.70 -1.01
C PHE A 93 -4.03 1.33 0.38
N VAL A 94 -4.57 0.11 0.54
CA VAL A 94 -5.03 -0.36 1.86
C VAL A 94 -3.86 -0.49 2.83
N ALA A 95 -2.79 -1.19 2.43
CA ALA A 95 -1.65 -1.44 3.31
C ALA A 95 -0.95 -0.15 3.78
N CYS A 96 -0.95 0.92 2.97
CA CYS A 96 -0.30 2.17 3.37
C CYS A 96 -0.99 2.85 4.57
N GLN A 97 -2.24 2.52 4.87
CA GLN A 97 -2.95 3.02 6.05
C GLN A 97 -3.10 1.95 7.16
N MET A 98 -2.39 0.82 7.06
CA MET A 98 -2.36 -0.21 8.10
C MET A 98 -1.18 -0.04 9.06
N THR A 99 -1.23 -0.70 10.21
CA THR A 99 -0.13 -0.73 11.18
C THR A 99 1.10 -1.45 10.63
N PRO A 100 2.32 -1.04 11.01
CA PRO A 100 3.54 -1.75 10.62
C PRO A 100 3.57 -3.20 11.09
N ALA A 101 4.17 -4.06 10.29
CA ALA A 101 4.50 -5.42 10.71
C ALA A 101 5.57 -5.40 11.82
N LYS A 102 5.40 -6.27 12.81
CA LYS A 102 6.35 -6.44 13.91
C LYS A 102 7.20 -7.69 13.68
N TYR A 103 8.48 -7.61 14.03
CA TYR A 103 9.41 -8.72 13.86
C TYR A 103 10.35 -8.84 15.06
N ASP A 104 10.53 -10.06 15.53
CA ASP A 104 11.61 -10.40 16.45
C ASP A 104 12.86 -10.73 15.64
N SER A 105 13.87 -9.87 15.75
CA SER A 105 15.09 -9.97 14.97
C SER A 105 16.23 -10.55 15.79
N THR A 106 16.84 -11.63 15.29
CA THR A 106 18.02 -12.26 15.89
C THR A 106 19.23 -12.05 14.99
N THR A 107 20.34 -11.59 15.57
CA THR A 107 21.62 -11.47 14.87
C THR A 107 22.69 -12.25 15.63
N LEU A 108 23.30 -13.23 14.96
CA LEU A 108 24.43 -13.99 15.48
C LEU A 108 25.72 -13.51 14.81
N THR A 109 26.73 -13.23 15.62
CA THR A 109 28.08 -12.95 15.16
C THR A 109 29.00 -14.05 15.67
N VAL A 110 29.73 -14.71 14.77
CA VAL A 110 30.56 -15.88 15.10
C VAL A 110 32.00 -15.60 14.66
N GLY A 111 32.96 -15.87 15.53
CA GLY A 111 34.39 -15.84 15.19
C GLY A 111 34.87 -17.22 14.71
N ALA A 112 35.75 -17.24 13.71
CA ALA A 112 36.43 -18.46 13.25
C ALA A 112 37.87 -18.11 12.84
N GLY A 113 38.82 -18.29 13.76
CA GLY A 113 40.17 -17.74 13.60
C GLY A 113 40.12 -16.21 13.46
N ASP A 114 40.80 -15.67 12.46
CA ASP A 114 40.81 -14.23 12.15
C ASP A 114 39.54 -13.75 11.42
N PHE A 115 38.61 -14.66 11.12
CA PHE A 115 37.37 -14.33 10.42
C PHE A 115 36.21 -14.04 11.37
N ARG A 116 35.30 -13.16 10.93
CA ARG A 116 34.03 -12.87 11.59
C ARG A 116 32.88 -13.11 10.63
N LEU A 117 31.98 -14.02 11.00
CA LEU A 117 30.78 -14.37 10.26
C LEU A 117 29.56 -13.76 10.93
N LYS A 118 28.49 -13.56 10.13
CA LYS A 118 27.23 -13.01 10.61
C LYS A 118 26.06 -13.77 10.03
N ALA A 119 25.15 -14.23 10.89
CA ALA A 119 23.85 -14.75 10.51
C ALA A 119 22.74 -13.83 11.06
N ARG A 120 21.67 -13.64 10.28
CA ARG A 120 20.51 -12.83 10.69
C ARG A 120 19.24 -13.63 10.43
N GLY A 121 18.37 -13.70 11.43
CA GLY A 121 17.04 -14.28 11.34
C GLY A 121 15.99 -13.27 11.79
N ARG A 122 14.77 -13.38 11.27
CA ARG A 122 13.61 -12.62 11.72
C ARG A 122 12.40 -13.52 11.80
N ILE A 123 11.61 -13.39 12.86
CA ILE A 123 10.34 -14.07 13.05
C ILE A 123 9.25 -13.01 13.01
N PHE A 124 8.17 -13.26 12.28
CA PHE A 124 7.01 -12.37 12.25
C PHE A 124 6.29 -12.44 13.59
N ALA A 125 6.08 -11.30 14.24
CA ALA A 125 5.39 -11.18 15.51
C ALA A 125 3.94 -10.71 15.28
N LEU A 126 2.99 -11.37 15.94
CA LEU A 126 1.55 -11.05 15.89
C LEU A 126 1.17 -9.85 16.77
#